data_AF-A0A5C5ZC77-F1
#
_entry.id   AF-A0A5C5ZC77-F1
#
_cell.length_a   1.000
_cell.length_b   1.000
_cell.length_c   1.000
_cell.angle_alpha   90.00
_cell.angle_beta   90.00
_cell.angle_gamma   90.00
#
_symmetry.space_group_name_H-M   'P 1'
#
loop_
_entity.id
_entity.type
_entity.pdbx_description
1 polymer ?
#
loop_
_entity_poly.entity_id
_entity_poly.type
_entity_poly.pdbx_seq_one_letter_code
_entity_poly.pdbx_strand_id
1 'polypeptide(L)'
;MKTKSFSIAMVACVLLVSVGSAKSGDIPDQPQSLDSRVLTAVDQHATDVRSLDRRFLDSMRSLEEDYSKGRMKLRDELVKLLNRELKAATQKGGLDQAIAVRDQIRRTEALEIIPPASEENHAPGRVTSRSSPLQGILGRWRWNNGVDITNLQGGRTSGNGTWRSVNPQSSTYEFRWKSIPADRVQLSANGRVLEGTKSDDPSFRVWAVRLD
;
A
#
# COMPACT_ATOMS: atom_id res chain seq x y z
N MET A 1 -16.76 -11.05 30.77
CA MET A 1 -17.03 -11.20 29.33
C MET A 1 -18.13 -10.24 28.94
N LYS A 2 -17.83 -9.23 28.11
CA LYS A 2 -18.81 -8.31 27.52
C LYS A 2 -18.40 -8.07 26.07
N THR A 3 -19.11 -8.72 25.15
CA THR A 3 -19.00 -8.53 23.71
C THR A 3 -19.67 -7.22 23.33
N LYS A 4 -18.97 -6.33 22.63
CA LYS A 4 -19.58 -5.17 21.98
C LYS A 4 -19.68 -5.46 20.48
N SER A 5 -20.90 -5.66 20.04
CA SER A 5 -21.31 -5.75 18.65
C SER A 5 -21.16 -4.38 17.98
N PHE A 6 -20.52 -4.33 16.82
CA PHE A 6 -20.49 -3.15 15.94
C PHE A 6 -21.68 -3.22 14.99
N SER A 7 -22.66 -2.34 15.17
CA SER A 7 -23.74 -2.12 14.19
C SER A 7 -23.23 -1.23 13.07
N ILE A 8 -23.30 -1.73 11.83
CA ILE A 8 -23.09 -0.97 10.60
C ILE A 8 -24.41 -0.25 10.30
N ALA A 9 -24.46 1.06 10.49
CA ALA A 9 -25.58 1.88 10.05
C ALA A 9 -25.41 2.21 8.56
N MET A 10 -26.33 1.66 7.76
CA MET A 10 -26.49 1.85 6.33
C MET A 10 -26.90 3.30 6.03
N VAL A 11 -26.10 4.04 5.26
CA VAL A 11 -26.47 5.39 4.78
C VAL A 11 -27.33 5.21 3.52
N ALA A 12 -28.64 5.39 3.67
CA ALA A 12 -29.58 5.48 2.56
C ALA A 12 -29.61 6.93 2.03
N CYS A 13 -29.08 7.16 0.83
CA CYS A 13 -29.28 8.41 0.11
C CYS A 13 -30.68 8.41 -0.53
N VAL A 14 -31.60 9.16 0.07
CA VAL A 14 -32.90 9.48 -0.52
C VAL A 14 -32.70 10.62 -1.53
N LEU A 15 -32.85 10.31 -2.82
CA LEU A 15 -32.99 11.32 -3.87
C LEU A 15 -34.43 11.82 -3.90
N LEU A 16 -34.70 12.96 -3.25
CA LEU A 16 -35.94 13.72 -3.46
C LEU A 16 -35.76 14.60 -4.70
N VAL A 17 -36.32 14.17 -5.83
CA VAL A 17 -36.56 15.03 -6.99
C VAL A 17 -37.89 15.74 -6.75
N SER A 18 -37.85 16.95 -6.22
CA SER A 18 -39.02 17.83 -6.18
C SER A 18 -39.24 18.43 -7.57
N VAL A 19 -40.27 17.94 -8.27
CA VAL A 19 -40.82 18.57 -9.48
C VAL A 19 -41.66 19.77 -9.03
N GLY A 20 -41.12 20.98 -9.22
CA GLY A 20 -41.76 22.25 -8.90
C GLY A 20 -42.11 23.04 -10.17
N SER A 21 -43.40 23.32 -10.31
CA SER A 21 -44.11 23.98 -11.39
C SER A 21 -43.50 25.28 -11.93
N ALA A 22 -43.63 25.46 -13.25
CA ALA A 22 -43.26 26.64 -14.00
C ALA A 22 -44.03 27.92 -13.58
N LYS A 23 -43.30 29.04 -13.51
CA LYS A 23 -43.83 30.38 -13.78
C LYS A 23 -42.79 31.18 -14.56
N SER A 24 -43.24 31.67 -15.72
CA SER A 24 -42.53 32.48 -16.71
C SER A 24 -42.08 33.84 -16.16
N GLY A 25 -40.86 34.26 -16.50
CA GLY A 25 -40.38 35.63 -16.34
C GLY A 25 -38.85 35.75 -16.47
N ASP A 26 -38.41 36.21 -17.64
CA ASP A 26 -37.11 36.83 -17.99
C ASP A 26 -35.77 36.07 -17.78
N ILE A 27 -35.12 35.73 -18.90
CA ILE A 27 -33.66 35.55 -19.03
C ILE A 27 -33.25 36.20 -20.38
N PRO A 28 -32.13 36.94 -20.45
CA PRO A 28 -30.90 36.28 -20.87
C PRO A 28 -29.64 36.65 -20.06
N ASP A 29 -28.89 35.60 -19.74
CA ASP A 29 -27.43 35.45 -19.70
C ASP A 29 -26.56 36.30 -18.76
N GLN A 30 -26.01 35.62 -17.73
CA GLN A 30 -24.64 35.86 -17.28
C GLN A 30 -23.89 34.54 -17.02
N PRO A 31 -22.78 34.25 -17.72
CA PRO A 31 -22.01 32.99 -17.63
C PRO A 31 -21.07 32.96 -16.41
N GLN A 32 -21.45 33.54 -15.28
CA GLN A 32 -20.60 33.59 -14.06
C GLN A 32 -20.76 32.38 -13.13
N SER A 33 -21.64 31.41 -13.47
CA SER A 33 -22.08 30.40 -12.49
C SER A 33 -21.51 28.99 -12.67
N LEU A 34 -20.83 28.67 -13.77
CA LEU A 34 -20.24 27.33 -13.98
C LEU A 34 -18.76 27.29 -13.63
N ASP A 35 -17.97 28.24 -14.12
CA ASP A 35 -16.53 28.28 -13.86
C ASP A 35 -16.22 28.46 -12.36
N SER A 36 -17.00 29.29 -11.67
CA SER A 36 -16.90 29.49 -10.22
C SER A 36 -17.28 28.23 -9.43
N ARG A 37 -18.29 27.48 -9.89
CA ARG A 37 -18.70 26.20 -9.26
C ARG A 37 -17.67 25.09 -9.51
N VAL A 38 -17.10 25.02 -10.71
CA VAL A 38 -16.03 24.08 -11.05
C VAL A 38 -14.79 24.37 -10.21
N LEU A 39 -14.38 25.65 -10.09
CA LEU A 39 -13.24 26.03 -9.27
C LEU A 39 -13.45 25.65 -7.79
N THR A 40 -14.63 25.95 -7.25
CA THR A 40 -15.00 25.57 -5.86
C THR A 40 -14.99 24.05 -5.66
N ALA A 41 -15.48 23.28 -6.65
CA ALA A 41 -15.48 21.82 -6.58
C ALA A 41 -14.06 21.23 -6.65
N VAL A 42 -13.17 21.82 -7.47
CA VAL A 42 -11.76 21.43 -7.55
C VAL A 42 -11.03 21.71 -6.23
N ASP A 43 -11.26 22.88 -5.63
CA ASP A 43 -10.68 23.24 -4.33
C ASP A 43 -11.19 22.34 -3.19
N GLN A 44 -12.49 22.00 -3.22
CA GLN A 44 -13.07 21.05 -2.28
C GLN A 44 -12.44 19.66 -2.44
N HIS A 45 -12.34 19.16 -3.67
CA HIS A 45 -11.70 17.88 -3.94
C HIS A 45 -10.23 17.87 -3.49
N ALA A 46 -9.47 18.93 -3.76
CA ALA A 46 -8.09 19.05 -3.29
C ALA A 46 -7.98 19.01 -1.76
N THR A 47 -8.95 19.60 -1.06
CA THR A 47 -9.04 19.56 0.40
C THR A 47 -9.37 18.16 0.90
N ASP A 48 -10.30 17.47 0.25
CA ASP A 48 -10.69 16.10 0.60
C ASP A 48 -9.51 15.13 0.44
N VAL A 49 -8.77 15.23 -0.69
CA VAL A 49 -7.56 14.43 -0.93
C VAL A 49 -6.52 14.66 0.17
N ARG A 50 -6.19 15.91 0.51
CA ARG A 50 -5.24 16.22 1.59
C ARG A 50 -5.70 15.67 2.94
N SER A 51 -7.01 15.70 3.21
CA SER A 51 -7.58 15.18 4.44
C SER A 51 -7.44 13.65 4.51
N LEU A 52 -7.61 12.97 3.38
CA LEU A 52 -7.46 11.52 3.25
C LEU A 52 -5.99 11.12 3.46
N ASP A 53 -5.07 11.83 2.81
CA ASP A 53 -3.62 11.59 2.96
C ASP A 53 -3.18 11.76 4.42
N ARG A 54 -3.67 12.81 5.10
CA ARG A 54 -3.37 13.03 6.51
C ARG A 54 -3.86 11.89 7.40
N ARG A 55 -5.11 11.43 7.19
CA ARG A 55 -5.67 10.29 7.95
C ARG A 55 -4.90 9.00 7.68
N PHE A 56 -4.45 8.79 6.45
CA PHE A 56 -3.62 7.65 6.09
C PHE A 56 -2.28 7.67 6.84
N LEU A 57 -1.58 8.81 6.82
CA LEU A 57 -0.31 8.97 7.54
C LEU A 57 -0.46 8.80 9.06
N ASP A 58 -1.52 9.36 9.64
CA ASP A 58 -1.79 9.22 11.07
C ASP A 58 -2.10 7.75 11.43
N SER A 59 -2.82 7.03 10.57
CA SER A 59 -3.10 5.59 10.76
C SER A 59 -1.83 4.74 10.66
N MET A 60 -0.94 5.06 9.72
CA MET A 60 0.35 4.38 9.59
C MET A 60 1.22 4.60 10.83
N ARG A 61 1.32 5.84 11.32
CA ARG A 61 2.07 6.14 12.55
C ARG A 61 1.51 5.40 13.76
N SER A 62 0.18 5.40 13.92
CA SER A 62 -0.48 4.67 15.00
C SER A 62 -0.16 3.17 14.95
N LEU A 63 -0.18 2.58 13.75
CA LEU A 63 0.11 1.17 13.57
C LEU A 63 1.57 0.83 13.89
N GLU A 64 2.52 1.67 13.51
CA GLU A 64 3.94 1.50 13.83
C GLU A 64 4.22 1.62 15.34
N GLU A 65 3.55 2.58 16.00
CA GLU A 65 3.59 2.70 17.46
C GLU A 65 3.04 1.46 18.16
N ASP A 66 1.90 0.95 17.71
CA ASP A 66 1.29 -0.24 18.31
C ASP A 66 2.15 -1.50 18.08
N TYR A 67 2.74 -1.63 16.90
CA TYR A 67 3.67 -2.71 16.58
C TYR A 67 4.91 -2.67 17.50
N SER A 68 5.55 -1.51 17.62
CA SER A 68 6.76 -1.35 18.45
C SER A 68 6.45 -1.58 19.93
N LYS A 69 5.36 -1.01 20.45
CA LYS A 69 4.89 -1.24 21.83
C LYS A 69 4.60 -2.73 22.08
N GLY A 70 3.91 -3.40 21.17
CA GLY A 70 3.61 -4.83 21.28
C GLY A 70 4.86 -5.71 21.32
N ARG A 71 5.83 -5.44 20.44
CA ARG A 71 7.12 -6.16 20.39
C ARG A 71 7.96 -5.92 21.65
N MET A 72 8.01 -4.67 22.14
CA MET A 72 8.70 -4.35 23.39
C MET A 72 8.10 -5.14 24.56
N LYS A 73 6.77 -5.15 24.67
CA LYS A 73 6.09 -5.88 25.73
C LYS A 73 6.40 -7.38 25.70
N LEU A 74 6.36 -8.01 24.53
CA LEU A 74 6.70 -9.41 24.37
C LEU A 74 8.16 -9.71 24.73
N ARG A 75 9.08 -8.82 24.34
CA ARG A 75 10.50 -8.92 24.71
C ARG A 75 10.68 -8.84 26.23
N ASP A 76 10.04 -7.88 26.88
CA ASP A 76 10.13 -7.70 28.33
C ASP A 76 9.55 -8.91 29.10
N GLU A 77 8.44 -9.47 28.61
CA GLU A 77 7.85 -10.69 29.17
C GLU A 77 8.81 -11.89 29.02
N LEU A 78 9.44 -12.05 27.86
CA LEU A 78 10.42 -13.10 27.61
C LEU A 78 11.67 -12.95 28.49
N VAL A 79 12.22 -11.74 28.59
CA VAL A 79 13.39 -11.45 29.45
C VAL A 79 13.06 -11.71 30.93
N LYS A 80 11.85 -11.39 31.38
CA LYS A 80 11.40 -11.72 32.75
C LYS A 80 11.36 -13.23 32.98
N LEU A 81 10.90 -14.02 32.00
CA LEU A 81 10.89 -15.48 32.10
C LEU A 81 12.31 -16.04 32.14
N LEU A 82 13.18 -15.61 31.23
CA LEU A 82 14.58 -16.04 31.17
C LEU A 82 15.34 -15.68 32.47
N ASN A 83 15.08 -14.52 33.06
CA ASN A 83 15.69 -14.15 34.34
C ASN A 83 15.25 -15.06 35.50
N ARG A 84 14.00 -15.52 35.51
CA ARG A 84 13.53 -16.50 36.50
C ARG A 84 14.22 -17.85 36.31
N GLU A 85 14.40 -18.28 35.07
CA GLU A 85 15.12 -19.51 34.73
C GLU A 85 16.60 -19.43 35.11
N LEU A 86 17.26 -18.30 34.82
CA LEU A 86 18.65 -18.04 35.20
C LEU A 86 18.84 -18.13 36.72
N LYS A 87 17.92 -17.54 37.49
CA LYS A 87 17.94 -17.62 38.95
C LYS A 87 17.80 -19.06 39.44
N ALA A 88 16.88 -19.83 38.84
CA ALA A 88 16.67 -21.23 39.18
C ALA A 88 17.89 -22.11 38.83
N ALA A 89 18.51 -21.90 37.67
CA ALA A 89 19.70 -22.64 37.23
C ALA A 89 20.90 -22.35 38.15
N THR A 90 21.10 -21.08 38.51
CA THR A 90 22.16 -20.66 39.45
C THR A 90 21.95 -21.28 40.84
N GLN A 91 20.71 -21.32 41.34
CA GLN A 91 20.37 -21.95 42.63
C GLN A 91 20.60 -23.46 42.63
N LYS A 92 20.44 -24.12 41.48
CA LYS A 92 20.69 -25.57 41.32
C LYS A 92 22.17 -25.90 41.08
N GLY A 93 23.06 -24.90 40.98
CA GLY A 93 24.48 -25.11 40.66
C GLY A 93 24.75 -25.48 39.20
N GLY A 94 23.77 -25.31 38.30
CA GLY A 94 23.90 -25.61 36.87
C GLY A 94 24.57 -24.46 36.11
N LEU A 95 25.90 -24.36 36.19
CA LEU A 95 26.66 -23.26 35.59
C LEU A 95 26.48 -23.16 34.06
N ASP A 96 26.55 -24.28 33.35
CA ASP A 96 26.42 -24.30 31.88
C ASP A 96 25.03 -23.82 31.43
N GLN A 97 23.98 -24.23 32.14
CA GLN A 97 22.62 -23.79 31.87
C GLN A 97 22.44 -22.31 32.19
N ALA A 98 23.01 -21.81 33.30
CA ALA A 98 22.98 -20.39 33.63
C ALA A 98 23.70 -19.53 32.58
N ILE A 99 24.84 -19.99 32.06
CA ILE A 99 25.56 -19.30 30.98
C ILE A 99 24.71 -19.26 29.71
N ALA A 100 24.11 -20.39 29.31
CA ALA A 100 23.27 -20.46 28.12
C ALA A 100 22.06 -19.50 28.19
N VAL A 101 21.37 -19.47 29.33
CA VAL A 101 20.21 -18.58 29.55
C VAL A 101 20.64 -17.11 29.56
N ARG A 102 21.77 -16.77 30.19
CA ARG A 102 22.32 -15.40 30.19
C ARG A 102 22.64 -14.93 28.76
N ASP A 103 23.24 -15.80 27.96
CA ASP A 103 23.59 -15.45 26.58
C ASP A 103 22.34 -15.37 25.69
N GLN A 104 21.27 -16.08 26.02
CA GLN A 104 19.96 -15.93 25.38
C GLN A 104 19.26 -14.61 25.76
N ILE A 105 19.38 -14.15 27.01
CA ILE A 105 18.90 -12.82 27.43
C ILE A 105 19.61 -11.73 26.62
N ARG A 106 20.94 -11.76 26.56
CA ARG A 106 21.73 -10.78 25.79
C ARG A 106 21.33 -10.73 24.32
N ARG A 107 21.12 -11.90 23.69
CA ARG A 107 20.65 -11.99 22.30
C ARG A 107 19.25 -11.38 22.15
N THR A 108 18.34 -11.66 23.08
CA THR A 108 16.96 -11.17 23.04
C THR A 108 16.88 -9.65 23.23
N GLU A 109 17.72 -9.09 24.09
CA GLU A 109 17.81 -7.65 24.33
C GLU A 109 18.49 -6.90 23.19
N ALA A 110 19.49 -7.51 22.55
CA ALA A 110 20.21 -6.95 21.41
C ALA A 110 19.38 -6.95 20.11
N LEU A 111 18.25 -7.66 20.04
CA LEU A 111 17.36 -7.60 18.90
C LEU A 111 16.65 -6.25 18.84
N GLU A 112 17.02 -5.45 17.84
CA GLU A 112 16.35 -4.20 17.52
C GLU A 112 14.90 -4.47 17.08
N ILE A 113 13.98 -3.64 17.56
CA ILE A 113 12.56 -3.73 17.20
C ILE A 113 12.38 -2.85 15.96
N ILE A 114 12.68 -3.45 14.82
CA ILE A 114 12.53 -2.80 13.52
C ILE A 114 11.08 -3.03 13.05
N PRO A 115 10.32 -1.96 12.74
CA PRO A 115 9.02 -2.12 12.09
C PRO A 115 9.17 -2.88 10.77
N PRO A 116 8.21 -3.73 10.38
CA PRO A 116 8.33 -4.54 9.17
C PRO A 116 8.38 -3.72 7.87
N ALA A 117 8.08 -2.42 7.92
CA ALA A 117 8.26 -1.49 6.80
C ALA A 117 9.72 -1.00 6.64
N SER A 118 10.55 -1.15 7.67
CA SER A 118 11.95 -0.68 7.69
C SER A 118 12.97 -1.78 7.30
N GLU A 119 12.52 -3.03 7.13
CA GLU A 119 13.38 -4.18 6.77
C GLU A 119 13.74 -4.25 5.26
N GLU A 120 13.36 -3.29 4.42
CA GLU A 120 13.66 -3.33 2.97
C GLU A 120 15.16 -3.26 2.62
N ASN A 121 16.06 -2.99 3.58
CA ASN A 121 17.49 -2.81 3.28
C ASN A 121 18.43 -3.96 3.67
N HIS A 122 18.15 -4.86 4.63
CA HIS A 122 19.14 -5.85 5.09
C HIS A 122 18.53 -7.21 5.47
N ALA A 123 18.41 -8.16 4.52
CA ALA A 123 18.77 -9.59 4.66
C ALA A 123 18.05 -10.50 3.62
N PRO A 124 18.75 -11.50 3.04
CA PRO A 124 18.18 -12.40 2.05
C PRO A 124 17.48 -13.60 2.69
N GLY A 125 16.29 -13.93 2.20
CA GLY A 125 15.72 -15.27 2.34
C GLY A 125 14.73 -15.47 3.47
N ARG A 126 13.46 -15.10 3.25
CA ARG A 126 12.35 -15.91 3.76
C ARG A 126 11.11 -15.81 2.88
N VAL A 127 10.75 -16.96 2.32
CA VAL A 127 9.56 -17.24 1.52
C VAL A 127 8.33 -17.04 2.40
N THR A 128 7.73 -15.87 2.33
CA THR A 128 6.28 -15.69 2.51
C THR A 128 5.80 -14.98 1.26
N SER A 129 4.69 -15.43 0.68
CA SER A 129 4.09 -14.92 -0.55
C SER A 129 3.52 -13.50 -0.40
N ARG A 130 4.32 -12.56 0.13
CA ARG A 130 4.27 -11.16 -0.27
C ARG A 130 4.95 -11.12 -1.63
N SER A 131 4.20 -10.73 -2.66
CA SER A 131 4.77 -10.34 -3.94
C SER A 131 5.94 -9.40 -3.66
N SER A 132 7.15 -9.94 -3.80
CA SER A 132 8.37 -9.28 -3.36
C SER A 132 8.48 -7.94 -4.09
N PRO A 133 8.88 -6.83 -3.44
CA PRO A 133 9.26 -5.59 -4.13
C PRO A 133 10.34 -5.86 -5.19
N LEU A 134 11.10 -6.96 -5.03
CA LEU A 134 12.11 -7.45 -5.97
C LEU A 134 11.56 -8.06 -7.26
N GLN A 135 10.25 -8.31 -7.39
CA GLN A 135 9.67 -8.80 -8.65
C GLN A 135 9.28 -7.67 -9.62
N GLY A 136 9.41 -6.39 -9.23
CA GLY A 136 9.11 -5.26 -10.11
C GLY A 136 7.71 -5.40 -10.70
N ILE A 137 7.63 -5.49 -12.03
CA ILE A 137 6.37 -5.66 -12.78
C ILE A 137 6.03 -7.10 -13.18
N LEU A 138 6.81 -8.09 -12.72
CA LEU A 138 6.51 -9.49 -12.96
C LEU A 138 5.18 -9.88 -12.31
N GLY A 139 4.50 -10.88 -12.89
CA GLY A 139 3.22 -11.38 -12.39
C GLY A 139 2.05 -11.05 -13.33
N ARG A 140 0.83 -11.24 -12.82
CA ARG A 140 -0.40 -11.11 -13.61
C ARG A 140 -1.07 -9.76 -13.41
N TRP A 141 -1.43 -9.11 -14.51
CA TRP A 141 -1.99 -7.75 -14.53
C TRP A 141 -3.25 -7.69 -15.38
N ARG A 142 -4.28 -6.99 -14.89
CA ARG A 142 -5.46 -6.63 -15.68
C ARG A 142 -5.30 -5.24 -16.23
N TRP A 143 -5.24 -5.11 -17.54
CA TRP A 143 -5.14 -3.83 -18.24
C TRP A 143 -6.49 -3.13 -18.32
N ASN A 144 -6.47 -1.81 -18.55
CA ASN A 144 -7.66 -0.96 -18.65
C ASN A 144 -8.63 -1.36 -19.79
N ASN A 145 -8.15 -2.12 -20.78
CA ASN A 145 -8.97 -2.72 -21.83
C ASN A 145 -9.61 -4.07 -21.42
N GLY A 146 -9.44 -4.50 -20.16
CA GLY A 146 -9.96 -5.75 -19.62
C GLY A 146 -9.11 -7.00 -19.92
N VAL A 147 -7.97 -6.86 -20.61
CA VAL A 147 -7.11 -7.99 -20.96
C VAL A 147 -6.15 -8.30 -19.80
N ASP A 148 -6.09 -9.58 -19.43
CA ASP A 148 -5.14 -10.08 -18.44
C ASP A 148 -3.81 -10.45 -19.13
N ILE A 149 -2.72 -9.85 -18.68
CA ILE A 149 -1.37 -10.07 -19.22
C ILE A 149 -0.44 -10.49 -18.10
N THR A 150 0.33 -11.55 -18.35
CA THR A 150 1.39 -12.00 -17.45
C THR A 150 2.73 -11.49 -17.95
N ASN A 151 3.43 -10.75 -17.09
CA ASN A 151 4.78 -10.26 -17.34
C ASN A 151 5.78 -11.32 -16.86
N LEU A 152 6.54 -11.84 -17.80
CA LEU A 152 7.51 -12.91 -17.59
C LEU A 152 8.93 -12.35 -17.40
N GLN A 153 9.77 -13.11 -16.71
CA GLN A 153 11.19 -12.82 -16.62
C GLN A 153 11.83 -12.75 -18.02
N GLY A 154 12.80 -11.86 -18.18
CA GLY A 154 13.46 -11.64 -19.48
C GLY A 154 12.71 -10.70 -20.43
N GLY A 155 11.75 -9.92 -19.94
CA GLY A 155 11.15 -8.83 -20.72
C GLY A 155 10.06 -9.28 -21.70
N ARG A 156 9.41 -10.42 -21.47
CA ARG A 156 8.33 -10.94 -22.34
C ARG A 156 6.97 -10.84 -21.65
N THR A 157 5.90 -10.77 -22.44
CA THR A 157 4.52 -10.86 -21.93
C THR A 157 3.77 -12.04 -22.56
N SER A 158 2.70 -12.50 -21.91
CA SER A 158 1.76 -13.46 -22.50
C SER A 158 0.92 -12.88 -23.64
N GLY A 159 0.86 -11.55 -23.76
CA GLY A 159 0.04 -10.82 -24.74
C GLY A 159 0.73 -10.50 -26.06
N ASN A 160 1.70 -11.32 -26.50
CA ASN A 160 2.51 -11.05 -27.70
C ASN A 160 3.23 -9.68 -27.67
N GLY A 161 3.71 -9.28 -26.50
CA GLY A 161 4.50 -8.08 -26.30
C GLY A 161 5.81 -8.34 -25.56
N THR A 162 6.61 -7.30 -25.45
CA THR A 162 7.83 -7.28 -24.63
C THR A 162 7.78 -6.08 -23.69
N TRP A 163 8.45 -6.17 -22.56
CA TRP A 163 8.59 -5.07 -21.62
C TRP A 163 10.07 -4.86 -21.26
N ARG A 164 10.42 -3.62 -20.93
CA ARG A 164 11.76 -3.28 -20.41
C ARG A 164 11.67 -2.17 -19.37
N SER A 165 12.61 -2.16 -18.43
CA SER A 165 12.78 -1.00 -17.55
C SER A 165 13.43 0.14 -18.34
N VAL A 166 12.83 1.33 -18.28
CA VAL A 166 13.36 2.55 -18.88
C VAL A 166 14.14 3.36 -17.86
N ASN A 167 13.60 3.45 -16.64
CA ASN A 167 14.25 4.10 -15.51
C ASN A 167 13.98 3.28 -14.24
N PRO A 168 14.99 2.53 -13.76
CA PRO A 168 14.86 1.73 -12.54
C PRO A 168 14.61 2.58 -11.29
N GLN A 169 15.15 3.81 -11.23
CA GLN A 169 15.03 4.68 -10.05
C GLN A 169 13.61 5.21 -9.87
N SER A 170 12.92 5.50 -10.97
CA SER A 170 11.51 5.93 -10.95
C SER A 170 10.52 4.78 -11.14
N SER A 171 10.99 3.53 -11.20
CA SER A 171 10.17 2.36 -11.53
C SER A 171 9.32 2.56 -12.79
N THR A 172 9.95 3.06 -13.86
CA THR A 172 9.31 3.30 -15.15
C THR A 172 9.65 2.21 -16.15
N TYR A 173 8.65 1.73 -16.87
CA TYR A 173 8.70 0.61 -17.79
C TYR A 173 8.09 0.99 -19.14
N GLU A 174 8.56 0.34 -20.20
CA GLU A 174 8.02 0.46 -21.56
C GLU A 174 7.55 -0.90 -22.03
N PHE A 175 6.31 -0.97 -22.49
CA PHE A 175 5.71 -2.15 -23.12
C PHE A 175 5.64 -1.94 -24.62
N ARG A 176 6.22 -2.85 -25.38
CA ARG A 176 6.14 -2.87 -26.84
C ARG A 176 5.21 -3.98 -27.28
N TRP A 177 4.16 -3.60 -27.98
CA TRP A 177 3.17 -4.50 -28.54
C TRP A 177 3.39 -4.67 -30.04
N LYS A 178 2.97 -5.79 -30.61
CA LYS A 178 3.22 -6.11 -32.02
C LYS A 178 2.51 -5.17 -33.01
N SER A 179 1.30 -4.70 -32.66
CA SER A 179 0.40 -4.00 -33.60
C SER A 179 -0.14 -2.67 -33.07
N ILE A 180 0.29 -2.23 -31.89
CA ILE A 180 -0.14 -0.96 -31.29
C ILE A 180 1.08 -0.22 -30.74
N PRO A 181 0.98 1.12 -30.55
CA PRO A 181 2.07 1.90 -30.00
C PRO A 181 2.52 1.41 -28.63
N ALA A 182 3.78 1.66 -28.31
CA ALA A 182 4.34 1.25 -27.04
C ALA A 182 3.73 2.05 -25.89
N ASP A 183 3.48 1.39 -24.76
CA ASP A 183 3.04 2.06 -23.53
C ASP A 183 4.23 2.37 -22.64
N ARG A 184 4.21 3.55 -22.00
CA ARG A 184 5.17 3.91 -20.96
C ARG A 184 4.41 4.06 -19.65
N VAL A 185 4.73 3.21 -18.69
CA VAL A 185 4.02 3.12 -17.41
C VAL A 185 4.97 3.18 -16.22
N GLN A 186 4.50 3.73 -15.13
CA GLN A 186 5.18 3.76 -13.85
C GLN A 186 4.49 2.81 -12.89
N LEU A 187 5.29 2.04 -12.16
CA LEU A 187 4.80 1.21 -11.06
C LEU A 187 4.58 2.08 -9.83
N SER A 188 3.38 2.00 -9.26
CA SER A 188 3.05 2.67 -8.00
C SER A 188 3.93 2.17 -6.85
N ALA A 189 4.15 2.99 -5.83
CA ALA A 189 4.99 2.64 -4.68
C ALA A 189 4.52 1.38 -3.94
N ASN A 190 3.22 1.08 -3.94
CA ASN A 190 2.66 -0.14 -3.37
C ASN A 190 2.78 -1.38 -4.27
N GLY A 191 3.35 -1.24 -5.48
CA GLY A 191 3.53 -2.32 -6.45
C GLY A 191 2.25 -2.85 -7.10
N ARG A 192 1.08 -2.22 -6.85
CA ARG A 192 -0.23 -2.77 -7.26
C ARG A 192 -0.77 -2.21 -8.57
N VAL A 193 -0.28 -1.05 -9.02
CA VAL A 193 -0.82 -0.33 -10.18
C VAL A 193 0.31 0.06 -11.12
N LEU A 194 0.08 -0.16 -12.41
CA LEU A 194 0.83 0.46 -13.48
C LEU A 194 -0.02 1.61 -14.03
N GLU A 195 0.54 2.80 -14.13
CA GLU A 195 -0.14 3.95 -14.75
C GLU A 195 0.82 4.71 -15.67
N GLY A 196 0.31 5.19 -16.80
CA GLY A 196 1.05 6.06 -17.68
C GLY A 196 0.30 6.34 -18.97
N THR A 197 1.03 6.44 -20.08
CA THR A 197 0.48 6.85 -21.37
C THR A 197 1.03 6.00 -22.50
N LYS A 198 0.45 6.16 -23.69
CA LYS A 198 1.14 5.73 -24.91
C LYS A 198 2.39 6.59 -25.12
N SER A 199 3.42 5.98 -25.71
CA SER A 199 4.71 6.62 -25.92
C SER A 199 4.67 7.69 -27.01
N ASP A 200 3.78 7.54 -27.98
CA ASP A 200 3.53 8.47 -29.10
C ASP A 200 2.35 9.41 -28.84
N ASP A 201 1.45 9.06 -27.92
CA ASP A 201 0.30 9.87 -27.53
C ASP A 201 0.18 10.02 -25.99
N PRO A 202 0.72 11.11 -25.42
CA PRO A 202 0.63 11.40 -24.00
C PRO A 202 -0.80 11.67 -23.50
N SER A 203 -1.75 11.95 -24.40
CA SER A 203 -3.14 12.19 -24.01
C SER A 203 -3.89 10.88 -23.72
N PHE A 204 -3.42 9.77 -24.28
CA PHE A 204 -4.02 8.46 -24.07
C PHE A 204 -3.47 7.80 -22.81
N ARG A 205 -4.29 7.75 -21.75
CA ARG A 205 -3.95 7.08 -20.50
C ARG A 205 -4.06 5.56 -20.61
N VAL A 206 -3.08 4.89 -20.03
CA VAL A 206 -3.07 3.42 -19.86
C VAL A 206 -2.79 3.08 -18.41
N TRP A 207 -3.43 2.03 -17.94
CA TRP A 207 -3.20 1.54 -16.60
C TRP A 207 -3.48 0.04 -16.51
N ALA A 208 -2.90 -0.60 -15.50
CA ALA A 208 -3.16 -1.98 -15.17
C ALA A 208 -3.10 -2.22 -13.65
N VAL A 209 -3.89 -3.18 -13.18
CA VAL A 209 -3.96 -3.55 -11.76
C VAL A 209 -3.46 -4.98 -11.57
N ARG A 210 -2.63 -5.19 -10.56
CA ARG A 210 -2.07 -6.49 -10.21
C ARG A 210 -3.16 -7.45 -9.71
N LEU A 211 -3.12 -8.70 -10.18
CA LEU A 211 -4.13 -9.74 -9.88
C LEU A 211 -3.63 -10.86 -8.96
N ASP A 212 -2.38 -10.82 -8.51
CA ASP A 212 -1.73 -11.81 -7.64
C ASP A 212 -1.33 -11.25 -6.26
#